data_AF-A0A382UXR3-F1
#
_entry.id   AF-A0A382UXR3-F1
#
_cell.length_a   1.000
_cell.length_b   1.000
_cell.length_c   1.000
_cell.angle_alpha   90.00
_cell.angle_beta   90.00
_cell.angle_gamma   90.00
#
_symmetry.space_group_name_H-M   'P 1'
#
loop_
_entity.id
_entity.type
_entity.pdbx_description
1 polymer ?
#
loop_
_entity_poly.entity_id
_entity_poly.type
_entity_poly.pdbx_seq_one_letter_code
_entity_poly.pdbx_strand_id
1 'polypeptide(L)'
;MINKILQLVVILFPAVIFAGNAGTGHAPHLDGSIENLSIFWVIPFIGILLSIAVFPLVAPTFWHHHFGKVSLFWALSLVGPFLLKEGLEITVYELLHVTLLEYMPFIILLLALFTISGGVRLTGTLVGTPIVNSLIILVGTILASWMGTTGAAMLLIRPLIRANMDRKNKVHVIVFFIFLVANIGG
;
A
#
# COMPACT_ATOMS: atom_id res chain seq x y z
N MET A 1 18.01 -23.03 10.76
CA MET A 1 18.90 -22.60 9.66
C MET A 1 18.46 -21.26 9.06
N ILE A 2 17.17 -21.09 8.77
CA ILE A 2 16.56 -19.84 8.28
C ILE A 2 16.86 -18.62 9.17
N ASN A 3 16.77 -18.73 10.50
CA ASN A 3 17.06 -17.60 11.40
C ASN A 3 18.53 -17.14 11.36
N LYS A 4 19.48 -18.05 11.12
CA LYS A 4 20.90 -17.69 11.00
C LYS A 4 21.18 -16.99 9.67
N ILE A 5 20.52 -17.40 8.59
CA ILE A 5 20.61 -16.72 7.28
C ILE A 5 19.97 -15.33 7.36
N LEU A 6 18.82 -15.21 8.02
CA LEU A 6 18.15 -13.91 8.23
C LEU A 6 19.03 -12.95 9.07
N GLN A 7 19.65 -13.46 10.13
CA GLN A 7 20.59 -12.68 10.95
C GLN A 7 21.85 -12.31 10.17
N LEU A 8 22.38 -13.21 9.34
CA LEU A 8 23.55 -12.94 8.50
C LEU A 8 23.25 -11.85 7.46
N VAL A 9 22.08 -11.89 6.83
CA VAL A 9 21.60 -10.88 5.87
C VAL A 9 21.40 -9.52 6.56
N VAL A 10 20.81 -9.50 7.76
CA VAL A 10 20.59 -8.27 8.55
C VAL A 10 21.91 -7.66 9.06
N ILE A 11 22.93 -8.48 9.36
CA ILE A 11 24.24 -8.00 9.82
C ILE A 11 25.16 -7.60 8.66
N LEU A 12 25.04 -8.21 7.49
CA LEU A 12 25.83 -7.87 6.30
C LEU A 12 25.28 -6.66 5.53
N PHE A 13 23.98 -6.37 5.64
CA PHE A 13 23.34 -5.25 4.93
C PHE A 13 23.98 -3.88 5.24
N PRO A 14 24.27 -3.51 6.50
CA PRO A 14 24.91 -2.24 6.83
C PRO A 14 26.37 -2.17 6.35
N ALA A 15 27.08 -3.30 6.34
CA ALA A 15 28.49 -3.35 5.96
C ALA A 15 28.71 -3.13 4.45
N VAL A 16 27.75 -3.55 3.62
CA VAL A 16 27.77 -3.28 2.17
C VAL A 16 27.40 -1.82 1.87
N ILE A 17 26.52 -1.21 2.68
CA ILE A 17 26.11 0.20 2.53
C ILE A 17 27.25 1.17 2.92
N PHE A 18 28.10 0.81 3.89
CA PHE A 18 29.23 1.64 4.33
C PHE A 18 30.54 1.43 3.54
N ALA A 19 30.56 0.48 2.59
CA ALA A 19 31.70 0.27 1.69
C ALA A 19 31.58 1.10 0.38
N GLY A 20 30.74 2.13 0.38
CA GLY A 20 30.59 3.11 -0.70
C GLY A 20 31.83 4.00 -0.80
N ASN A 21 32.63 3.70 -1.81
CA ASN A 21 33.85 4.35 -2.25
C ASN A 21 33.88 5.89 -2.10
N ALA A 22 35.00 6.41 -1.61
CA ALA A 22 35.37 7.82 -1.69
C ALA A 22 35.60 8.21 -3.16
N GLY A 23 34.54 8.61 -3.86
CA GLY A 23 34.58 9.07 -5.25
C GLY A 23 33.54 10.15 -5.50
N THR A 24 34.00 11.38 -5.75
CA THR A 24 33.30 12.52 -6.40
C THR A 24 31.76 12.49 -6.43
N GLY A 25 31.12 12.93 -5.34
CA GLY A 25 30.08 13.98 -5.32
C GLY A 25 28.77 13.85 -6.12
N HIS A 26 28.46 12.75 -6.79
CA HIS A 26 27.17 12.57 -7.49
C HIS A 26 26.47 11.30 -7.00
N ALA A 27 25.22 11.45 -6.55
CA ALA A 27 24.39 10.30 -6.21
C ALA A 27 24.18 9.44 -7.47
N PRO A 28 24.21 8.09 -7.36
CA PRO A 28 23.75 7.22 -8.43
C PRO A 28 22.35 7.67 -8.86
N HIS A 29 22.13 7.88 -10.14
CA HIS A 29 20.84 8.30 -10.67
C HIS A 29 20.46 7.39 -11.83
N LEU A 30 19.22 6.90 -11.82
CA LEU A 30 18.65 6.18 -12.94
C LEU A 30 18.16 7.17 -14.01
N ASP A 31 18.57 6.99 -15.26
CA ASP A 31 17.91 7.67 -16.38
C ASP A 31 16.56 6.99 -16.68
N GLY A 32 15.47 7.68 -16.37
CA GLY A 32 14.09 7.23 -16.63
C GLY A 32 13.58 7.56 -18.04
N SER A 33 14.43 8.02 -18.95
CA SER A 33 14.05 8.27 -20.34
C SER A 33 13.51 7.01 -21.01
N ILE A 34 12.61 7.16 -22.00
CA ILE A 34 12.03 6.03 -22.74
C ILE A 34 13.12 5.23 -23.49
N GLU A 35 14.23 5.89 -23.84
CA GLU A 35 15.40 5.28 -24.47
C GLU A 35 16.12 4.32 -23.53
N ASN A 36 16.22 4.66 -22.24
CA ASN A 36 16.82 3.80 -21.23
C ASN A 36 15.81 2.81 -20.62
N LEU A 37 14.65 3.28 -20.15
CA LEU A 37 13.56 2.45 -19.65
C LEU A 37 12.39 2.40 -20.65
N SER A 38 12.41 1.36 -21.48
CA SER A 38 11.25 1.05 -22.33
C SER A 38 10.00 0.72 -21.49
N ILE A 39 8.81 0.88 -22.09
CA ILE A 39 7.53 0.57 -21.43
C ILE A 39 7.41 -0.88 -20.94
N PHE A 40 8.20 -1.82 -21.50
CA PHE A 40 8.15 -3.23 -21.12
C PHE A 40 8.55 -3.50 -19.67
N TRP A 41 9.25 -2.57 -19.01
CA TRP A 41 9.57 -2.66 -17.57
C TRP A 41 8.34 -2.67 -16.66
N VAL A 42 7.16 -2.28 -17.16
CA VAL A 42 5.90 -2.35 -16.42
C VAL A 42 5.32 -3.77 -16.33
N ILE A 43 5.80 -4.74 -17.13
CA ILE A 43 5.24 -6.08 -17.21
C ILE A 43 5.20 -6.79 -15.85
N PRO A 44 6.28 -6.81 -15.04
CA PRO A 44 6.24 -7.43 -13.72
C PRO A 44 5.20 -6.81 -12.79
N PHE A 45 5.00 -5.49 -12.88
CA PHE A 45 4.00 -4.77 -12.11
C PHE A 45 2.57 -5.18 -12.51
N ILE A 46 2.27 -5.21 -13.82
CA ILE A 46 0.98 -5.71 -14.32
C ILE A 46 0.78 -7.18 -13.92
N GLY A 47 1.83 -8.00 -14.01
CA GLY A 47 1.82 -9.41 -13.67
C GLY A 47 1.43 -9.67 -12.22
N ILE A 48 2.03 -8.94 -11.26
CA ILE A 48 1.65 -9.08 -9.84
C ILE A 48 0.23 -8.56 -9.59
N LEU A 49 -0.18 -7.45 -10.22
CA LEU A 49 -1.55 -6.92 -10.08
C LEU A 49 -2.61 -7.91 -10.60
N LEU A 50 -2.37 -8.55 -11.75
CA LEU A 50 -3.26 -9.58 -12.27
C LEU A 50 -3.24 -10.83 -11.37
N SER A 51 -2.09 -11.18 -10.79
CA SER A 51 -1.98 -12.32 -9.88
C SER A 51 -2.83 -12.11 -8.62
N ILE A 52 -2.73 -10.94 -7.98
CA ILE A 52 -3.54 -10.60 -6.79
C ILE A 52 -5.03 -10.46 -7.13
N ALA A 53 -5.38 -10.10 -8.37
CA ALA A 53 -6.76 -9.95 -8.80
C ALA A 53 -7.41 -11.27 -9.20
N VAL A 54 -6.69 -12.18 -9.85
CA VAL A 54 -7.28 -13.38 -10.48
C VAL A 54 -7.11 -14.63 -9.62
N PHE A 55 -5.93 -14.88 -9.06
CA PHE A 55 -5.67 -16.13 -8.35
C PHE A 55 -6.51 -16.36 -7.09
N PRO A 56 -6.85 -15.34 -6.26
CA PRO A 56 -7.76 -15.55 -5.14
C PRO A 56 -9.15 -16.03 -5.57
N LEU A 57 -9.58 -15.71 -6.81
CA LEU A 57 -10.89 -16.07 -7.36
C LEU A 57 -10.86 -17.44 -8.06
N VAL A 58 -9.81 -17.72 -8.85
CA VAL A 58 -9.72 -18.92 -9.68
C VAL A 58 -9.08 -20.11 -8.95
N ALA A 59 -8.08 -19.85 -8.09
CA ALA A 59 -7.33 -20.88 -7.37
C ALA A 59 -7.00 -20.44 -5.92
N PRO A 60 -8.01 -20.34 -5.03
CA PRO A 60 -7.83 -19.76 -3.69
C PRO A 60 -6.81 -20.54 -2.84
N THR A 61 -6.87 -21.88 -2.85
CA THR A 61 -5.97 -22.74 -2.07
C THR A 61 -4.51 -22.59 -2.51
N PHE A 62 -4.26 -22.50 -3.81
CA PHE A 62 -2.94 -22.24 -4.37
C PHE A 62 -2.44 -20.86 -3.93
N TRP A 63 -3.25 -19.82 -4.13
CA TRP A 63 -2.90 -18.44 -3.80
C TRP A 63 -2.50 -18.29 -2.32
N HIS A 64 -3.32 -18.77 -1.40
CA HIS A 64 -3.04 -18.64 0.04
C HIS A 64 -1.74 -19.34 0.47
N HIS A 65 -1.35 -20.44 -0.20
CA HIS A 65 -0.10 -21.14 0.10
C HIS A 65 1.12 -20.56 -0.64
N HIS A 66 0.92 -19.97 -1.83
CA HIS A 66 2.01 -19.61 -2.76
C HIS A 66 2.14 -18.11 -3.01
N PHE A 67 1.30 -17.26 -2.41
CA PHE A 67 1.34 -15.81 -2.56
C PHE A 67 2.76 -15.25 -2.49
N GLY A 68 3.51 -15.58 -1.43
CA GLY A 68 4.87 -15.10 -1.26
C GLY A 68 5.83 -15.53 -2.38
N LYS A 69 5.65 -16.75 -2.93
CA LYS A 69 6.48 -17.24 -4.04
C LYS A 69 6.14 -16.54 -5.36
N VAL A 70 4.85 -16.29 -5.62
CA VAL A 70 4.39 -15.56 -6.81
C VAL A 70 4.87 -14.10 -6.76
N SER A 71 4.74 -13.45 -5.60
CA SER A 71 5.25 -12.08 -5.39
C SER A 71 6.77 -12.01 -5.56
N LEU A 72 7.50 -12.98 -4.99
CA LEU A 72 8.95 -13.05 -5.14
C LEU A 72 9.37 -13.27 -6.61
N PHE A 73 8.65 -14.13 -7.34
CA PHE A 73 8.89 -14.34 -8.77
C PHE A 73 8.77 -13.02 -9.55
N TRP A 74 7.69 -12.27 -9.37
CA TRP A 74 7.52 -10.99 -10.05
C TRP A 74 8.56 -9.95 -9.61
N ALA A 75 8.89 -9.87 -8.33
CA ALA A 75 9.94 -8.99 -7.83
C ALA A 75 11.30 -9.31 -8.46
N LEU A 76 11.69 -10.58 -8.52
CA LEU A 76 12.94 -11.01 -9.16
C LEU A 76 12.92 -10.83 -10.68
N SER A 77 11.78 -10.96 -11.32
CA SER A 77 11.64 -10.69 -12.76
C SER A 77 11.85 -9.22 -13.12
N LEU A 78 11.67 -8.31 -12.16
CA LEU A 78 12.03 -6.90 -12.29
C LEU A 78 13.49 -6.67 -11.90
N VAL A 79 13.86 -7.04 -10.66
CA VAL A 79 15.18 -6.72 -10.08
C VAL A 79 16.32 -7.44 -10.79
N GLY A 80 16.11 -8.69 -11.22
CA GLY A 80 17.15 -9.49 -11.87
C GLY A 80 17.64 -8.87 -13.19
N PRO A 81 16.75 -8.66 -14.18
CA PRO A 81 17.12 -7.97 -15.42
C PRO A 81 17.62 -6.53 -15.18
N PHE A 82 17.03 -5.83 -14.21
CA PHE A 82 17.43 -4.45 -13.89
C PHE A 82 18.87 -4.39 -13.36
N LEU A 83 19.23 -5.32 -12.48
CA LEU A 83 20.58 -5.49 -11.97
C LEU A 83 21.60 -5.78 -13.08
N LEU A 84 21.22 -6.58 -14.08
CA LEU A 84 22.08 -6.89 -15.22
C LEU A 84 22.27 -5.70 -16.17
N LYS A 85 21.27 -4.80 -16.25
CA LYS A 85 21.28 -3.65 -17.16
C LYS A 85 21.95 -2.42 -16.56
N GLU A 86 21.53 -2.02 -15.36
CA GLU A 86 21.98 -0.79 -14.69
C GLU A 86 23.14 -1.04 -13.72
N GLY A 87 23.40 -2.30 -13.37
CA GLY A 87 24.44 -2.67 -12.42
C GLY A 87 24.00 -2.60 -10.94
N LEU A 88 24.89 -3.08 -10.07
CA LEU A 88 24.62 -3.27 -8.65
C LEU A 88 24.42 -1.95 -7.89
N GLU A 89 25.26 -0.96 -8.17
CA GLU A 89 25.25 0.32 -7.45
C GLU A 89 23.92 1.06 -7.64
N ILE A 90 23.48 1.26 -8.89
CA ILE A 90 22.21 1.94 -9.21
C ILE A 90 21.02 1.13 -8.68
N THR A 91 21.01 -0.18 -8.89
CA THR A 91 19.90 -1.05 -8.45
C THR A 91 19.69 -1.00 -6.94
N VAL A 92 20.78 -1.10 -6.17
CA VAL A 92 20.70 -1.06 -4.70
C VAL A 92 20.31 0.33 -4.23
N TYR A 93 20.86 1.39 -4.85
CA TYR A 93 20.49 2.77 -4.54
C TYR A 93 18.99 3.00 -4.72
N GLU A 94 18.43 2.67 -5.88
CA GLU A 94 17.00 2.87 -6.18
C GLU A 94 16.10 2.01 -5.29
N LEU A 95 16.46 0.74 -5.05
CA LEU A 95 15.70 -0.12 -4.13
C LEU A 95 15.67 0.45 -2.70
N LEU A 96 16.80 0.94 -2.21
CA LEU A 96 16.88 1.57 -0.89
C LEU A 96 16.15 2.90 -0.85
N HIS A 97 16.30 3.73 -1.89
CA HIS A 97 15.63 5.03 -2.02
C HIS A 97 14.11 4.84 -1.92
N VAL A 98 13.53 4.01 -2.78
CA VAL A 98 12.09 3.72 -2.78
C VAL A 98 11.66 3.07 -1.46
N THR A 99 12.42 2.11 -0.93
CA THR A 99 12.04 1.43 0.32
C THR A 99 12.03 2.37 1.52
N LEU A 100 13.06 3.22 1.66
CA LEU A 100 13.25 4.05 2.85
C LEU A 100 12.54 5.40 2.77
N LEU A 101 12.43 6.00 1.59
CA LEU A 101 11.87 7.34 1.43
C LEU A 101 10.42 7.34 0.93
N GLU A 102 9.96 6.27 0.29
CA GLU A 102 8.58 6.19 -0.19
C GLU A 102 7.77 5.15 0.60
N TYR A 103 8.22 3.90 0.58
CA TYR A 103 7.47 2.78 1.15
C TYR A 103 7.38 2.86 2.68
N MET A 104 8.50 3.04 3.38
CA MET A 104 8.50 3.09 4.84
C MET A 104 7.69 4.27 5.39
N PRO A 105 7.83 5.51 4.89
CA PRO A 105 6.98 6.63 5.30
C PRO A 105 5.51 6.37 5.00
N PHE A 106 5.18 5.78 3.85
CA PHE A 106 3.81 5.39 3.52
C PHE A 106 3.23 4.39 4.53
N ILE A 107 3.98 3.33 4.87
CA ILE A 107 3.53 2.34 5.87
C ILE A 107 3.40 2.96 7.26
N ILE A 108 4.33 3.82 7.67
CA ILE A 108 4.26 4.55 8.94
C ILE A 108 3.01 5.45 8.97
N LEU A 109 2.73 6.16 7.88
CA LEU A 109 1.55 7.00 7.74
C LEU A 109 0.26 6.17 7.85
N LEU A 110 0.17 5.04 7.11
CA LEU A 110 -0.97 4.14 7.22
C LEU A 110 -1.16 3.60 8.64
N LEU A 111 -0.07 3.23 9.30
CA LEU A 111 -0.11 2.73 10.68
C LEU A 111 -0.52 3.81 11.68
N ALA A 112 -0.06 5.05 11.50
CA ALA A 112 -0.47 6.19 12.30
C ALA A 112 -1.97 6.47 12.12
N LEU A 113 -2.46 6.55 10.88
CA LEU A 113 -3.88 6.72 10.56
C LEU A 113 -4.73 5.59 11.16
N PHE A 114 -4.31 4.33 10.99
CA PHE A 114 -5.01 3.18 11.55
C PHE A 114 -5.09 3.25 13.07
N THR A 115 -3.99 3.60 13.74
CA THR A 115 -3.92 3.65 15.21
C THR A 115 -4.77 4.81 15.75
N ILE A 116 -4.64 6.00 15.16
CA ILE A 116 -5.37 7.20 15.59
C ILE A 116 -6.86 7.05 15.27
N SER A 117 -7.22 6.84 14.00
CA SER A 117 -8.63 6.75 13.59
C SER A 117 -9.34 5.51 14.14
N GLY A 118 -8.64 4.38 14.23
CA GLY A 118 -9.19 3.13 14.79
C GLY A 118 -9.37 3.19 16.32
N GLY A 119 -8.55 3.97 17.01
CA GLY A 119 -8.65 4.20 18.46
C GLY A 119 -9.75 5.18 18.86
N VAL A 120 -10.21 6.05 17.95
CA VAL A 120 -11.28 7.02 18.22
C VAL A 120 -12.64 6.33 18.20
N ARG A 121 -13.27 6.24 19.36
CA ARG A 121 -14.66 5.74 19.50
C ARG A 121 -15.64 6.90 19.60
N LEU A 122 -16.30 7.22 18.49
CA LEU A 122 -17.42 8.16 18.50
C LEU A 122 -18.63 7.54 19.21
N THR A 123 -19.08 8.20 20.27
CA THR A 123 -20.26 7.83 21.07
C THR A 123 -21.40 8.81 20.79
N GLY A 124 -22.63 8.30 20.80
CA GLY A 124 -23.83 9.08 20.51
C GLY A 124 -24.96 8.21 19.96
N THR A 125 -26.18 8.69 20.10
CA THR A 125 -27.39 8.07 19.55
C THR A 125 -27.77 8.77 18.26
N LEU A 126 -27.18 8.32 17.15
CA LEU A 126 -27.54 8.78 15.80
C LEU A 126 -28.71 7.94 15.28
N VAL A 127 -29.80 8.58 14.88
CA VAL A 127 -30.92 7.91 14.21
C VAL A 127 -30.58 7.81 12.72
N GLY A 128 -30.60 6.61 12.15
CA GLY A 128 -30.33 6.36 10.72
C GLY A 128 -31.42 6.88 9.78
N THR A 129 -31.69 8.19 9.80
CA THR A 129 -32.53 8.86 8.82
C THR A 129 -31.73 9.14 7.53
N PRO A 130 -32.38 9.29 6.37
CA PRO A 130 -31.68 9.57 5.11
C PRO A 130 -30.82 10.84 5.17
N ILE A 131 -31.30 11.88 5.87
CA ILE A 131 -30.59 13.16 6.04
C ILE A 131 -29.32 12.95 6.87
N VAL A 132 -29.42 12.25 8.00
CA VAL A 132 -28.26 11.97 8.87
C VAL A 132 -27.22 11.14 8.14
N ASN A 133 -27.62 10.11 7.40
CA ASN A 133 -26.70 9.30 6.62
C ASN A 133 -25.98 10.12 5.53
N SER A 134 -26.72 10.98 4.83
CA SER A 134 -26.15 11.85 3.79
C SER A 134 -25.16 12.85 4.39
N LEU A 135 -25.46 13.40 5.57
CA LEU A 135 -24.57 14.29 6.30
C LEU A 135 -23.29 13.57 6.76
N ILE A 136 -23.41 12.35 7.29
CA ILE A 136 -22.24 11.54 7.69
C ILE A 136 -21.36 11.25 6.48
N ILE A 137 -21.95 10.90 5.33
CA ILE A 137 -21.20 10.66 4.09
C ILE A 137 -20.53 11.95 3.60
N LEU A 138 -21.24 13.08 3.59
CA LEU A 138 -20.70 14.38 3.18
C LEU A 138 -19.50 14.79 4.06
N VAL A 139 -19.67 14.71 5.38
CA VAL A 139 -18.57 14.99 6.33
C VAL A 139 -17.43 14.02 6.08
N GLY A 140 -17.71 12.74 5.87
CA GLY A 140 -16.70 11.74 5.55
C GLY A 140 -15.90 12.08 4.30
N THR A 141 -16.56 12.51 3.22
CA THR A 141 -15.89 12.91 1.98
C THR A 141 -14.99 14.12 2.19
N ILE A 142 -15.44 15.13 2.94
CA ILE A 142 -14.62 16.32 3.29
C ILE A 142 -13.42 15.90 4.13
N LEU A 143 -13.63 15.05 5.14
CA LEU A 143 -12.56 14.54 5.98
C LEU A 143 -11.56 13.71 5.17
N ALA A 144 -12.01 12.93 4.19
CA ALA A 144 -11.16 12.10 3.35
C ALA A 144 -10.16 12.95 2.53
N SER A 145 -10.54 14.12 2.04
CA SER A 145 -9.63 15.08 1.40
C SER A 145 -8.57 15.67 2.33
N TRP A 146 -8.82 15.70 3.65
CA TRP A 146 -7.85 16.24 4.60
C TRP A 146 -6.96 15.17 5.23
N MET A 147 -7.55 14.10 5.78
CA MET A 147 -6.82 13.05 6.50
C MET A 147 -6.61 11.77 5.68
N GLY A 148 -7.04 11.74 4.42
CA GLY A 148 -7.02 10.56 3.54
C GLY A 148 -8.24 9.66 3.68
N THR A 149 -8.61 8.97 2.58
CA THR A 149 -9.71 8.00 2.50
C THR A 149 -9.68 6.97 3.63
N THR A 150 -8.50 6.43 3.92
CA THR A 150 -8.30 5.34 4.90
C THR A 150 -8.63 5.80 6.31
N GLY A 151 -8.14 6.97 6.72
CA GLY A 151 -8.36 7.54 8.05
C GLY A 151 -9.83 7.92 8.27
N ALA A 152 -10.43 8.61 7.29
CA ALA A 152 -11.83 9.04 7.36
C ALA A 152 -12.80 7.84 7.37
N ALA A 153 -12.54 6.84 6.53
CA ALA A 153 -13.36 5.63 6.47
C ALA A 153 -13.33 4.87 7.80
N MET A 154 -12.15 4.66 8.39
CA MET A 154 -12.00 3.97 9.68
C MET A 154 -12.71 4.69 10.83
N LEU A 155 -12.67 6.03 10.84
CA LEU A 155 -13.33 6.85 11.84
C LEU A 155 -14.87 6.72 11.79
N LEU A 156 -15.45 6.78 10.59
CA LEU A 156 -16.91 6.96 10.41
C LEU A 156 -17.67 5.67 10.09
N ILE A 157 -17.01 4.60 9.66
CA ILE A 157 -17.70 3.37 9.28
C ILE A 157 -18.48 2.75 10.46
N ARG A 158 -17.89 2.74 11.67
CA ARG A 158 -18.52 2.17 12.86
C ARG A 158 -19.76 2.97 13.29
N PRO A 159 -19.71 4.31 13.42
CA PRO A 159 -20.90 5.14 13.64
C PRO A 159 -21.99 4.93 12.59
N LEU A 160 -21.63 4.88 11.30
CA LEU A 160 -22.59 4.73 10.22
C LEU A 160 -23.32 3.38 10.28
N ILE A 161 -22.59 2.29 10.54
CA ILE A 161 -23.16 0.96 10.73
C ILE A 161 -24.10 0.96 11.95
N ARG A 162 -23.67 1.55 13.08
CA ARG A 162 -24.48 1.61 14.31
C ARG A 162 -25.77 2.40 14.11
N ALA A 163 -25.72 3.56 13.45
CA ALA A 163 -26.89 4.40 13.19
C ALA A 163 -27.97 3.68 12.34
N ASN A 164 -27.55 2.71 11.52
CA ASN A 164 -28.43 1.96 10.61
C ASN A 164 -28.69 0.51 11.08
N MET A 165 -28.38 0.18 12.33
CA MET A 165 -28.50 -1.20 12.84
C MET A 165 -29.95 -1.73 12.77
N ASP A 166 -30.94 -0.88 13.04
CA ASP A 166 -32.36 -1.27 13.04
C ASP A 166 -33.05 -1.17 11.66
N ARG A 167 -32.35 -0.66 10.64
CA ARG A 167 -32.90 -0.58 9.28
C ARG A 167 -32.90 -1.93 8.58
N LYS A 168 -34.00 -2.24 7.87
CA LYS A 168 -34.10 -3.39 6.96
C LYS A 168 -33.16 -3.24 5.76
N ASN A 169 -33.23 -2.11 5.06
CA ASN A 169 -32.42 -1.81 3.88
C ASN A 169 -31.30 -0.82 4.22
N LYS A 170 -30.06 -1.31 4.35
CA LYS A 170 -28.89 -0.50 4.72
C LYS A 170 -27.67 -0.62 3.79
N VAL A 171 -27.70 -1.58 2.86
CA VAL A 171 -26.56 -1.87 1.96
C VAL A 171 -26.18 -0.65 1.12
N HIS A 172 -27.16 0.04 0.53
CA HIS A 172 -26.91 1.23 -0.28
C HIS A 172 -26.12 2.31 0.48
N VAL A 173 -26.40 2.51 1.77
CA VAL A 173 -25.69 3.51 2.60
C VAL A 173 -24.20 3.16 2.72
N ILE A 174 -23.89 1.88 2.95
CA ILE A 174 -22.51 1.40 3.07
C ILE A 174 -21.80 1.47 1.70
N VAL A 175 -22.50 1.11 0.60
CA VAL A 175 -21.95 1.20 -0.76
C VAL A 175 -21.62 2.65 -1.13
N PHE A 176 -22.54 3.59 -0.87
CA PHE A 176 -22.27 5.02 -1.10
C PHE A 176 -21.13 5.55 -0.24
N PHE A 177 -21.05 5.12 1.02
CA PHE A 177 -19.92 5.47 1.88
C PHE A 177 -18.59 4.94 1.32
N ILE A 178 -18.55 3.68 0.86
CA ILE A 178 -17.34 3.11 0.25
C ILE A 178 -16.94 3.91 -0.99
N PHE A 179 -17.87 4.20 -1.89
CA PHE A 179 -17.54 4.96 -3.09
C PHE A 179 -17.11 6.39 -2.78
N LEU A 180 -17.90 7.15 -2.02
CA LEU A 180 -17.67 8.58 -1.83
C LEU A 180 -16.61 8.92 -0.78
N VAL A 181 -16.43 8.08 0.25
CA VAL A 181 -15.51 8.37 1.36
C VAL A 181 -14.25 7.51 1.26
N ALA A 182 -14.40 6.21 0.98
CA ALA A 182 -13.27 5.28 1.03
C ALA A 182 -12.48 5.16 -0.29
N ASN A 183 -13.08 5.51 -1.43
CA ASN A 183 -12.44 5.41 -2.74
C ASN A 183 -12.25 6.77 -3.44
N ILE A 184 -13.31 7.58 -3.56
CA ILE A 184 -13.27 8.86 -4.30
C ILE A 184 -12.80 10.01 -3.41
N GLY A 185 -13.13 9.97 -2.11
CA GLY A 185 -12.89 11.08 -1.18
C GLY A 185 -11.39 11.38 -1.01
N GLY A 186 -10.92 12.49 -1.56
CA GLY A 186 -9.48 12.77 -1.65
C GLY A 186 -9.26 13.96 -2.55
#